data_AF-A0A540WJH6-F1
#
_entry.id   AF-A0A540WJH6-F1
#
_cell.length_a   1.000
_cell.length_b   1.000
_cell.length_c   1.000
_cell.angle_alpha   90.00
_cell.angle_beta   90.00
_cell.angle_gamma   90.00
#
_symmetry.space_group_name_H-M   'P 1'
#
loop_
_entity.id
_entity.type
_entity.pdbx_description
1 polymer ?
#
loop_
_entity_poly.entity_id
_entity_poly.type
_entity_poly.pdbx_seq_one_letter_code
_entity_poly.pdbx_strand_id
1 'polypeptide(L)' 'MKTRSELEAMTVKKLRRYVIDSGNSFPHLGETKKADIIERLMKIRAAQEDAKPAPTTKEAP' A
#
# COMPACT_ATOMS: atom_id res chain seq x y z
N MET A 1 6.77 -2.08 2.97
CA MET A 1 5.52 -2.29 2.20
C MET A 1 5.62 -3.60 1.42
N LYS A 2 4.50 -4.30 1.23
CA LYS A 2 4.43 -5.54 0.42
C LYS A 2 4.50 -5.26 -1.09
N THR A 3 5.05 -6.21 -1.85
CA THR A 3 5.09 -6.15 -3.33
C THR A 3 3.73 -6.47 -3.96
N ARG A 4 3.54 -6.13 -5.24
CA ARG A 4 2.29 -6.42 -5.97
C ARG A 4 1.95 -7.91 -5.93
N SER A 5 2.93 -8.77 -6.19
CA SER A 5 2.75 -10.23 -6.15
C SER A 5 2.33 -10.73 -4.76
N GLU A 6 2.86 -10.14 -3.69
CA GLU A 6 2.41 -10.47 -2.33
C GLU A 6 0.97 -10.03 -2.06
N LEU A 7 0.57 -8.85 -2.55
CA LEU A 7 -0.81 -8.38 -2.43
C LEU A 7 -1.77 -9.25 -3.27
N GLU A 8 -1.34 -9.71 -4.46
CA GLU A 8 -2.11 -10.62 -5.30
C GLU A 8 -2.20 -12.03 -4.70
N ALA A 9 -1.19 -12.49 -3.94
CA ALA A 9 -1.25 -13.75 -3.21
C ALA A 9 -2.19 -13.69 -1.98
N MET A 10 -2.51 -12.50 -1.47
CA MET A 10 -3.39 -12.33 -0.32
C MET A 10 -4.88 -12.46 -0.70
N THR A 11 -5.68 -12.94 0.24
CA THR A 11 -7.14 -12.95 0.11
C THR A 11 -7.70 -11.54 0.28
N VAL A 12 -8.91 -11.29 -0.27
CA VAL A 12 -9.60 -10.00 -0.12
C VAL A 12 -9.73 -9.61 1.35
N LYS A 13 -10.06 -10.56 2.24
CA LYS A 13 -10.16 -10.30 3.69
C LYS A 13 -8.83 -9.79 4.28
N LYS A 14 -7.71 -10.42 3.91
CA LYS A 14 -6.37 -9.99 4.36
C LYS A 14 -5.98 -8.63 3.76
N LEU A 15 -6.31 -8.38 2.49
CA LEU A 15 -6.08 -7.08 1.84
C LEU A 15 -6.86 -5.95 2.52
N ARG A 16 -8.14 -6.17 2.83
CA ARG A 16 -8.96 -5.18 3.56
C ARG A 16 -8.38 -4.88 4.94
N ARG A 17 -7.95 -5.92 5.66
CA ARG A 17 -7.29 -5.73 6.97
C ARG A 17 -6.01 -4.92 6.80
N TYR A 18 -5.17 -5.24 5.81
CA TYR A 18 -3.92 -4.54 5.53
C TYR A 18 -4.15 -3.05 5.20
N VAL A 19 -5.19 -2.72 4.42
CA VAL A 19 -5.59 -1.33 4.14
C VAL A 19 -5.91 -0.58 5.44
N ILE A 20 -6.73 -1.17 6.31
CA ILE A 20 -7.11 -0.57 7.61
C ILE A 20 -5.89 -0.41 8.51
N ASP A 21 -5.06 -1.45 8.62
CA ASP A 21 -3.87 -1.49 9.47
C ASP A 21 -2.82 -0.45 9.02
N SER A 22 -2.71 -0.23 7.71
CA SER A 22 -1.85 0.80 7.13
C SER A 22 -2.40 2.23 7.31
N GLY A 23 -3.54 2.41 7.98
CA GLY A 23 -4.19 3.72 8.15
C GLY A 23 -4.75 4.30 6.85
N ASN A 24 -4.86 3.48 5.78
CA ASN A 24 -5.36 3.95 4.50
C ASN A 24 -6.89 3.95 4.51
N SER A 25 -7.48 5.10 4.16
CA SER A 25 -8.93 5.22 4.07
C SER A 25 -9.41 4.87 2.66
N PHE A 26 -10.05 3.71 2.53
CA PHE A 26 -10.63 3.26 1.26
C PHE A 26 -12.15 3.38 1.34
N PRO A 27 -12.77 4.37 0.67
CA PRO A 27 -14.21 4.44 0.58
C PRO A 27 -14.74 3.17 -0.11
N HIS A 28 -15.84 2.62 0.40
CA HIS A 28 -16.47 1.39 -0.12
C HIS A 28 -15.56 0.15 -0.12
N LEU A 29 -14.61 0.03 0.82
CA LEU A 29 -13.69 -1.12 0.90
C LEU A 29 -14.42 -2.48 0.93
N GLY A 30 -15.64 -2.53 1.47
CA GLY A 30 -16.53 -3.71 1.48
C GLY A 30 -17.07 -4.12 0.10
N GLU A 31 -17.20 -3.16 -0.81
CA GLU A 31 -17.72 -3.33 -2.19
C GLU A 31 -16.59 -3.30 -3.24
N THR A 32 -15.39 -2.88 -2.82
CA THR A 32 -14.21 -2.76 -3.69
C THR A 32 -13.68 -4.15 -4.08
N LYS A 33 -13.42 -4.35 -5.37
CA LYS A 33 -12.83 -5.58 -5.92
C LYS A 33 -11.37 -5.73 -5.46
N LYS A 34 -10.89 -6.98 -5.45
CA LYS A 34 -9.49 -7.29 -5.11
C LYS A 34 -8.48 -6.46 -5.91
N ALA A 35 -8.67 -6.40 -7.22
CA ALA A 35 -7.78 -5.70 -8.13
C ALA A 35 -7.70 -4.19 -7.81
N ASP A 36 -8.85 -3.53 -7.61
CA ASP A 36 -8.91 -2.13 -7.20
C ASP A 36 -8.20 -1.87 -5.87
N ILE A 37 -8.32 -2.78 -4.90
CA ILE A 37 -7.62 -2.66 -3.62
C ILE A 37 -6.10 -2.64 -3.84
N ILE A 38 -5.61 -3.56 -4.68
CA ILE A 38 -4.18 -3.70 -4.99
C ILE A 38 -3.67 -2.49 -5.78
N GLU A 39 -4.42 -2.02 -6.78
CA GLU A 39 -4.02 -0.87 -7.58
C GLU A 39 -3.87 0.40 -6.73
N ARG A 40 -4.83 0.68 -5.84
CA ARG A 40 -4.74 1.83 -4.94
C ARG A 40 -3.60 1.68 -3.93
N LEU A 41 -3.37 0.48 -3.38
CA LEU A 41 -2.22 0.23 -2.52
C LEU A 41 -0.89 0.48 -3.25
N MET A 42 -0.79 0.12 -4.53
CA MET A 42 0.37 0.44 -5.36
C MET A 42 0.53 1.94 -5.62
N LYS A 43 -0.57 2.66 -5.87
CA LYS A 43 -0.56 4.12 -6.02
C LYS A 43 -0.10 4.83 -4.73
N ILE A 44 -0.57 4.37 -3.57
CA ILE A 44 -0.14 4.90 -2.27
C ILE A 44 1.33 4.60 -2.03
N ARG A 45 1.80 3.41 -2.40
CA ARG A 45 3.23 3.09 -2.37
C ARG A 45 4.02 4.07 -3.22
N ALA A 46 3.65 4.25 -4.49
CA ALA A 46 4.33 5.17 -5.39
C ALA A 46 4.35 6.58 -4.82
N ALA A 47 3.21 7.08 -4.31
CA ALA A 47 3.12 8.38 -3.67
C ALA A 47 3.98 8.50 -2.39
N GLN A 48 4.12 7.45 -1.58
CA GLN A 48 5.02 7.44 -0.43
C GLN A 48 6.50 7.30 -0.83
N GLU A 49 6.79 6.62 -1.93
CA GLU A 49 8.15 6.48 -2.46
C GLU A 49 8.62 7.82 -3.07
N ASP A 50 7.73 8.54 -3.76
CA ASP A 50 7.93 9.92 -4.24
C ASP A 50 7.98 10.94 -3.10
N ALA A 51 7.11 10.79 -2.08
CA ALA A 51 7.08 11.69 -0.92
C ALA A 51 8.18 11.41 0.11
N LYS A 52 8.86 10.26 0.00
CA LYS A 52 10.08 10.01 0.78
C LYS A 52 11.19 10.74 0.04
N PRO A 53 11.71 11.88 0.53
CA PRO A 53 12.99 12.36 0.03
C PRO A 53 13.94 11.17 0.18
N ALA A 54 14.70 10.87 -0.88
CA ALA A 54 15.73 9.83 -0.92
C ALA A 54 16.36 9.69 0.48
N PRO A 55 16.61 8.46 0.99
CA PRO A 55 17.25 8.32 2.29
C PRO A 55 18.40 9.29 2.31
N THR A 56 18.30 10.32 3.15
CA THR A 56 19.45 11.14 3.43
C THR A 56 20.38 10.14 4.06
N THR A 57 21.30 9.60 3.25
CA THR A 57 22.55 9.06 3.70
C THR A 57 23.22 10.22 4.42
N LYS A 58 22.77 10.50 5.64
CA LYS A 58 23.56 11.19 6.65
C LYS A 58 24.57 10.14 7.09
N GLU A 59 25.53 9.87 6.21
CA GLU A 59 26.89 9.75 6.68
C GLU A 59 27.38 11.19 6.85
N ALA A 60 27.62 11.54 8.10
CA ALA A 60 28.32 12.74 8.52
C ALA A 60 29.07 12.39 9.81
N PRO A 61 30.27 12.92 10.05
CA PRO A 61 31.35 13.34 9.16
C PRO A 61 32.51 12.31 9.07
#